data_AF-M0MME8-F1
#
_entry.id   AF-M0MME8-F1
#
_cell.length_a   1.000
_cell.length_b   1.000
_cell.length_c   1.000
_cell.angle_alpha   90.00
_cell.angle_beta   90.00
_cell.angle_gamma   90.00
#
_symmetry.space_group_name_H-M   'P 1'
#
loop_
_entity.id
_entity.type
_entity.pdbx_description
1 polymer ?
#
loop_
_entity_poly.entity_id
_entity_poly.type
_entity_poly.pdbx_seq_one_letter_code
_entity_poly.pdbx_strand_id
1 'polypeptide(L)'
;MYFHNIEGDFDAPIPDDLPDRRYLAYGTSITEGECASVEHLTYVNQTATRLDADCINLGSCGTAYCDVAMADHIAERDDWDVVTLALSSNMIETFSVYEFRERVANMIGTIASANPDKPVACITIYTNARDVRESTGTDERNESFRQALREVVTECAYDNVHLIRGPDVLATIDGLSADLIHPADNAMIAMGERLAPRLDALLKN
;
A
#
# COMPACT_ATOMS: atom_id res chain seq x y z
N MET A 1 -22.38 -11.14 4.39
CA MET A 1 -23.34 -10.16 4.93
C MET A 1 -24.68 -10.39 4.22
N TYR A 2 -25.80 -10.45 4.95
CA TYR A 2 -27.13 -10.54 4.35
C TYR A 2 -27.88 -9.23 4.63
N PHE A 3 -28.22 -8.51 3.57
CA PHE A 3 -29.07 -7.33 3.66
C PHE A 3 -30.53 -7.79 3.76
N HIS A 4 -31.22 -7.41 4.83
CA HIS A 4 -32.60 -7.84 5.07
C HIS A 4 -33.63 -6.78 4.66
N ASN A 5 -33.52 -5.56 5.16
CA ASN A 5 -34.36 -4.41 4.80
C ASN A 5 -33.72 -3.09 5.31
N ILE A 6 -34.12 -1.96 4.74
CA ILE A 6 -33.95 -0.60 5.30
C ILE A 6 -35.34 0.02 5.46
N GLU A 7 -35.63 0.58 6.63
CA GLU A 7 -36.89 1.28 6.95
C GLU A 7 -36.59 2.72 7.41
N GLY A 8 -37.43 3.68 7.02
CA GLY A 8 -37.28 5.10 7.37
C GLY A 8 -37.13 6.01 6.15
N ASP A 9 -36.90 7.30 6.40
CA ASP A 9 -36.51 8.27 5.36
C ASP A 9 -35.00 8.15 5.12
N PHE A 10 -34.60 7.98 3.86
CA PHE A 10 -33.21 7.90 3.43
C PHE A 10 -33.07 8.53 2.04
N ASP A 11 -31.95 9.21 1.83
CA ASP A 11 -31.55 9.74 0.53
C ASP A 11 -30.46 8.86 -0.08
N ALA A 12 -30.36 8.89 -1.41
CA ALA A 12 -29.23 8.26 -2.10
C ALA A 12 -27.95 9.06 -1.82
N PRO A 13 -26.78 8.41 -1.71
CA PRO A 13 -25.53 9.11 -1.51
C PRO A 13 -25.27 10.08 -2.67
N ILE A 14 -24.84 11.30 -2.34
CA ILE A 14 -24.45 12.34 -3.29
C ILE A 14 -22.93 12.55 -3.27
N PRO A 15 -22.33 13.13 -4.31
CA PRO A 15 -20.89 13.39 -4.34
C PRO A 15 -20.37 14.17 -3.12
N ASP A 16 -21.19 15.06 -2.56
CA ASP A 16 -20.85 15.87 -1.38
C ASP A 16 -20.85 15.06 -0.07
N ASP A 17 -21.29 13.80 -0.08
CA ASP A 17 -21.18 12.89 1.07
C ASP A 17 -19.78 12.25 1.17
N LEU A 18 -18.94 12.38 0.13
CA LEU A 18 -17.56 11.88 0.14
C LEU A 18 -16.64 12.89 0.84
N PRO A 19 -15.58 12.41 1.50
CA PRO A 19 -14.55 13.31 2.01
C PRO A 19 -13.87 14.10 0.89
N ASP A 20 -13.44 15.33 1.20
CA ASP A 20 -12.76 16.22 0.24
C ASP A 20 -11.41 15.65 -0.23
N ARG A 21 -10.78 14.83 0.61
CA ARG A 21 -9.48 14.20 0.33
C ARG A 21 -9.66 12.84 -0.31
N ARG A 22 -8.70 12.43 -1.15
CA ARG A 22 -8.64 11.10 -1.75
C ARG A 22 -7.29 10.44 -1.50
N TYR A 23 -7.33 9.19 -1.04
CA TYR A 23 -6.16 8.34 -0.82
C TYR A 23 -6.14 7.22 -1.86
N LEU A 24 -5.08 7.17 -2.66
CA LEU A 24 -4.83 6.10 -3.63
C LEU A 24 -3.84 5.08 -3.07
N ALA A 25 -4.15 3.79 -3.16
CA ALA A 25 -3.24 2.71 -2.81
C ALA A 25 -3.02 1.80 -4.01
N TYR A 26 -1.75 1.53 -4.34
CA TYR A 26 -1.36 0.51 -5.31
C TYR A 26 -0.37 -0.48 -4.68
N GLY A 27 -0.59 -1.76 -4.93
CA GLY A 27 0.27 -2.81 -4.39
C GLY A 27 -0.28 -4.21 -4.59
N THR A 28 0.21 -5.15 -3.79
CA THR A 28 -0.08 -6.59 -3.93
C THR A 28 -1.43 -6.99 -3.33
N SER A 29 -1.66 -8.30 -3.18
CA SER A 29 -2.81 -8.92 -2.47
C SER A 29 -3.16 -8.31 -1.12
N ILE A 30 -2.15 -7.96 -0.31
CA ILE A 30 -2.35 -7.29 1.00
C ILE A 30 -3.04 -5.93 0.79
N THR A 31 -2.67 -5.19 -0.26
CA THR A 31 -3.29 -3.90 -0.62
C THR A 31 -4.69 -4.10 -1.14
N GLU A 32 -4.91 -5.11 -1.99
CA GLU A 32 -6.25 -5.48 -2.48
C GLU A 32 -7.21 -5.80 -1.32
N GLY A 33 -6.68 -6.37 -0.23
CA GLY A 33 -7.45 -6.68 0.97
C GLY A 33 -7.60 -8.17 1.25
N GLU A 34 -6.74 -9.01 0.68
CA GLU A 34 -6.74 -10.47 0.87
C GLU A 34 -6.79 -10.83 2.37
N CYS A 35 -7.67 -11.77 2.72
CA CYS A 35 -7.96 -12.23 4.09
C CYS A 35 -8.67 -11.25 5.04
N ALA A 36 -9.05 -10.04 4.60
CA ALA A 36 -10.03 -9.24 5.35
C ALA A 36 -11.43 -9.85 5.21
N SER A 37 -12.19 -9.93 6.30
CA SER A 37 -13.53 -10.52 6.31
C SER A 37 -14.54 -9.71 5.49
N VAL A 38 -14.34 -8.40 5.40
CA VAL A 38 -15.18 -7.42 4.68
C VAL A 38 -14.35 -6.17 4.30
N GLU A 39 -14.83 -5.41 3.33
CA GLU A 39 -14.09 -4.37 2.61
C GLU A 39 -13.60 -3.24 3.53
N HIS A 40 -14.43 -2.82 4.49
CA HIS A 40 -14.06 -1.76 5.44
C HIS A 40 -12.97 -2.17 6.43
N LEU A 41 -12.65 -3.46 6.57
CA LEU A 41 -11.60 -3.96 7.46
C LEU A 41 -10.23 -4.04 6.80
N THR A 42 -10.14 -3.83 5.48
CA THR A 42 -8.85 -3.76 4.77
C THR A 42 -8.00 -2.62 5.32
N TYR A 43 -6.66 -2.79 5.38
CA TYR A 43 -5.80 -1.72 5.94
C TYR A 43 -5.91 -0.41 5.14
N VAL A 44 -6.19 -0.51 3.83
CA VAL A 44 -6.38 0.65 2.95
C VAL A 44 -7.62 1.43 3.38
N ASN A 45 -8.77 0.78 3.55
CA ASN A 45 -9.98 1.45 4.06
C ASN A 45 -9.79 1.97 5.49
N GLN A 46 -9.15 1.20 6.36
CA GLN A 46 -8.86 1.63 7.74
C GLN A 46 -7.94 2.87 7.78
N THR A 47 -7.02 2.99 6.82
CA THR A 47 -6.18 4.18 6.64
C THR A 47 -7.02 5.36 6.13
N ALA A 48 -7.80 5.15 5.06
CA ALA A 48 -8.64 6.18 4.43
C ALA A 48 -9.63 6.80 5.42
N THR A 49 -10.36 5.96 6.17
CA THR A 49 -11.30 6.40 7.21
C THR A 49 -10.64 7.25 8.28
N ARG A 50 -9.40 6.95 8.68
CA ARG A 50 -8.66 7.72 9.68
C ARG A 50 -8.09 9.02 9.15
N LEU A 51 -7.92 9.13 7.83
CA LEU A 51 -7.48 10.34 7.14
C LEU A 51 -8.64 11.28 6.79
N ASP A 52 -9.88 10.83 6.98
CA ASP A 52 -11.07 11.45 6.39
C ASP A 52 -10.88 11.62 4.88
N ALA A 53 -10.58 10.51 4.21
CA ALA A 53 -10.31 10.47 2.77
C ALA A 53 -11.16 9.40 2.07
N ASP A 54 -11.62 9.72 0.87
CA ASP A 54 -12.17 8.75 -0.08
C ASP A 54 -11.08 7.79 -0.56
N CYS A 55 -11.43 6.53 -0.75
CA CYS A 55 -10.47 5.44 -0.92
C CYS A 55 -10.44 4.95 -2.37
N ILE A 56 -9.27 5.02 -3.02
CA ILE A 56 -9.02 4.46 -4.35
C ILE A 56 -8.05 3.28 -4.18
N ASN A 57 -8.57 2.06 -4.11
CA ASN A 57 -7.76 0.86 -3.97
C ASN A 57 -7.51 0.18 -5.33
N LEU A 58 -6.27 0.26 -5.82
CA LEU A 58 -5.77 -0.39 -7.02
C LEU A 58 -4.89 -1.61 -6.70
N GLY A 59 -5.08 -2.22 -5.54
CA GLY A 59 -4.40 -3.46 -5.16
C GLY A 59 -4.65 -4.59 -6.17
N SER A 60 -3.63 -5.40 -6.41
CA SER A 60 -3.68 -6.46 -7.42
C SER A 60 -2.98 -7.73 -6.92
N CYS A 61 -3.76 -8.75 -6.54
CA CYS A 61 -3.23 -10.02 -6.07
C CYS A 61 -2.42 -10.73 -7.15
N GLY A 62 -1.18 -11.06 -6.79
CA GLY A 62 -0.28 -11.88 -7.60
C GLY A 62 0.31 -11.18 -8.83
N THR A 63 -0.12 -9.96 -9.16
CA THR A 63 0.20 -9.32 -10.45
C THR A 63 0.67 -7.86 -10.36
N ALA A 64 0.90 -7.33 -9.14
CA ALA A 64 1.50 -6.01 -8.98
C ALA A 64 3.02 -6.03 -9.28
N TYR A 65 3.40 -5.88 -10.56
CA TYR A 65 4.80 -6.00 -11.04
C TYR A 65 5.42 -4.66 -11.47
N CYS A 66 4.82 -3.54 -11.08
CA CYS A 66 5.20 -2.20 -11.52
C CYS A 66 5.15 -2.06 -13.05
N ASP A 67 4.06 -2.52 -13.65
CA ASP A 67 3.86 -2.38 -15.09
C ASP A 67 3.80 -0.90 -15.49
N VAL A 68 4.43 -0.57 -16.62
CA VAL A 68 4.45 0.79 -17.16
C VAL A 68 3.03 1.33 -17.32
N ALA A 69 2.10 0.51 -17.81
CA ALA A 69 0.69 0.91 -17.96
C ALA A 69 0.02 1.29 -16.63
N MET A 70 0.39 0.64 -15.52
CA MET A 70 -0.14 1.02 -14.20
C MET A 70 0.53 2.28 -13.67
N ALA A 71 1.83 2.47 -13.91
CA ALA A 71 2.52 3.70 -13.56
C ALA A 71 1.94 4.91 -14.31
N ASP A 72 1.73 4.78 -15.63
CA ASP A 72 1.11 5.80 -16.48
C ASP A 72 -0.33 6.07 -16.04
N HIS A 73 -1.12 5.03 -15.78
CA HIS A 73 -2.49 5.18 -15.30
C HIS A 73 -2.55 5.99 -14.00
N ILE A 74 -1.69 5.72 -13.02
CA ILE A 74 -1.67 6.45 -11.75
C ILE A 74 -1.14 7.88 -11.97
N ALA A 75 -0.14 8.07 -12.83
CA ALA A 75 0.46 9.37 -13.13
C ALA A 75 -0.52 10.32 -13.83
N GLU A 76 -1.38 9.81 -14.72
CA GLU A 76 -2.40 10.58 -15.45
C GLU A 76 -3.60 11.00 -14.59
N ARG A 77 -3.78 10.40 -13.40
CA ARG A 77 -4.86 10.75 -12.49
C ARG A 77 -4.58 12.06 -11.76
N ASP A 78 -5.57 12.94 -11.73
CA ASP A 78 -5.56 14.19 -10.99
C ASP A 78 -6.34 14.13 -9.67
N ASP A 79 -6.98 12.99 -9.37
CA ASP A 79 -8.02 12.87 -8.35
C ASP A 79 -7.59 12.29 -6.99
N TRP A 80 -6.29 12.23 -6.70
CA TRP A 80 -5.75 11.78 -5.41
C TRP A 80 -4.88 12.85 -4.76
N ASP A 81 -4.80 12.85 -3.41
CA ASP A 81 -3.98 13.78 -2.62
C ASP A 81 -2.70 13.12 -2.10
N VAL A 82 -2.74 11.81 -1.84
CA VAL A 82 -1.58 11.00 -1.47
C VAL A 82 -1.69 9.61 -2.08
N VAL A 83 -0.56 9.05 -2.49
CA VAL A 83 -0.48 7.68 -2.98
C VAL A 83 0.45 6.81 -2.13
N THR A 84 0.05 5.57 -1.85
CA THR A 84 0.96 4.53 -1.34
C THR A 84 1.30 3.50 -2.41
N LEU A 85 2.57 3.10 -2.44
CA LEU A 85 3.11 2.11 -3.37
C LEU A 85 3.73 0.94 -2.59
N ALA A 86 2.99 -0.15 -2.41
CA ALA A 86 3.42 -1.37 -1.73
C ALA A 86 3.82 -2.46 -2.76
N LEU A 87 5.00 -2.30 -3.36
CA LEU A 87 5.35 -2.90 -4.66
C LEU A 87 6.03 -4.28 -4.60
N SER A 88 6.44 -4.76 -3.42
CA SER A 88 7.54 -5.75 -3.37
C SER A 88 7.10 -7.23 -3.37
N SER A 89 6.02 -7.59 -2.69
CA SER A 89 5.76 -9.00 -2.34
C SER A 89 5.47 -9.92 -3.53
N ASN A 90 4.88 -9.43 -4.62
CA ASN A 90 4.64 -10.26 -5.82
C ASN A 90 5.89 -10.42 -6.69
N MET A 91 6.88 -9.55 -6.51
CA MET A 91 8.11 -9.57 -7.29
C MET A 91 9.22 -10.39 -6.65
N ILE A 92 9.10 -10.71 -5.35
CA ILE A 92 10.17 -11.35 -4.58
C ILE A 92 10.59 -12.71 -5.16
N GLU A 93 9.66 -13.55 -5.61
CA GLU A 93 9.98 -14.86 -6.20
C GLU A 93 10.13 -14.81 -7.73
N THR A 94 9.73 -13.71 -8.35
CA THR A 94 9.57 -13.61 -9.81
C THR A 94 10.75 -12.91 -10.47
N PHE A 95 11.34 -11.92 -9.81
CA PHE A 95 12.39 -11.08 -10.36
C PHE A 95 13.67 -11.14 -9.51
N SER A 96 14.80 -10.84 -10.15
CA SER A 96 16.02 -10.53 -9.43
C SER A 96 15.90 -9.18 -8.70
N VAL A 97 16.77 -8.94 -7.70
CA VAL A 97 16.83 -7.63 -7.01
C VAL A 97 17.17 -6.50 -7.98
N TYR A 98 17.99 -6.78 -9.01
CA TYR A 98 18.33 -5.83 -10.06
C TYR A 98 17.11 -5.43 -10.89
N GLU A 99 16.35 -6.40 -11.41
CA GLU A 99 15.14 -6.13 -12.19
C GLU A 99 14.06 -5.46 -11.34
N PHE A 100 13.92 -5.88 -10.08
CA PHE A 100 13.03 -5.22 -9.12
C PHE A 100 13.38 -3.74 -9.00
N ARG A 101 14.66 -3.41 -8.83
CA ARG A 101 15.16 -2.03 -8.71
C ARG A 101 14.79 -1.20 -9.93
N GLU A 102 15.04 -1.69 -11.14
CA GLU A 102 14.70 -0.98 -12.39
C GLU A 102 13.20 -0.71 -12.50
N ARG A 103 12.37 -1.71 -12.16
CA ARG A 103 10.91 -1.62 -12.21
C ARG A 103 10.34 -0.61 -11.23
N VAL A 104 10.74 -0.68 -9.95
CA VAL A 104 10.24 0.26 -8.94
C VAL A 104 10.74 1.67 -9.18
N ALA A 105 11.98 1.86 -9.65
CA ALA A 105 12.51 3.18 -9.99
C ALA A 105 11.71 3.82 -11.14
N ASN A 106 11.34 3.05 -12.16
CA ASN A 106 10.50 3.53 -13.25
C ASN A 106 9.11 3.95 -12.75
N MET A 107 8.41 3.08 -12.01
CA MET A 107 7.07 3.40 -11.50
C MET A 107 7.07 4.63 -10.58
N ILE A 108 8.00 4.67 -9.61
CA ILE A 108 8.12 5.80 -8.67
C ILE A 108 8.42 7.09 -9.43
N GLY A 109 9.40 7.05 -10.36
CA GLY A 109 9.78 8.23 -11.13
C GLY A 109 8.65 8.76 -12.03
N THR A 110 7.92 7.87 -12.70
CA THR A 110 6.78 8.24 -13.54
C THR A 110 5.70 8.95 -12.73
N ILE A 111 5.26 8.36 -11.61
CA ILE A 111 4.20 8.93 -10.77
C ILE A 111 4.64 10.23 -10.12
N ALA A 112 5.83 10.25 -9.52
CA ALA A 112 6.34 11.41 -8.79
C ALA A 112 6.59 12.62 -9.70
N SER A 113 7.14 12.39 -10.89
CA SER A 113 7.43 13.46 -11.85
C SER A 113 6.18 14.12 -12.43
N ALA A 114 5.10 13.35 -12.61
CA ALA A 114 3.83 13.85 -13.12
C ALA A 114 3.03 14.62 -12.06
N ASN A 115 3.28 14.34 -10.76
CA ASN A 115 2.52 14.88 -9.64
C ASN A 115 3.44 15.49 -8.56
N PRO A 116 4.25 16.52 -8.91
CA PRO A 116 5.33 17.00 -8.05
C PRO A 116 4.86 17.56 -6.69
N ASP A 117 3.61 18.01 -6.61
CA ASP A 117 3.03 18.61 -5.39
C ASP A 117 2.34 17.57 -4.48
N LYS A 118 2.25 16.30 -4.89
CA LYS A 118 1.51 15.26 -4.17
C LYS A 118 2.45 14.20 -3.61
N PRO A 119 2.34 13.80 -2.33
CA PRO A 119 3.22 12.80 -1.74
C PRO A 119 3.08 11.40 -2.35
N VAL A 120 4.21 10.77 -2.65
CA VAL A 120 4.35 9.39 -3.12
C VAL A 120 5.04 8.55 -2.04
N ALA A 121 4.25 7.81 -1.26
CA ALA A 121 4.74 7.02 -0.13
C ALA A 121 5.05 5.56 -0.54
N CYS A 122 6.31 5.23 -0.68
CA CYS A 122 6.81 3.91 -1.04
C CYS A 122 6.95 3.01 0.20
N ILE A 123 6.23 1.89 0.22
CA ILE A 123 6.19 0.98 1.37
C ILE A 123 7.03 -0.27 1.06
N THR A 124 8.03 -0.53 1.90
CA THR A 124 8.84 -1.78 1.78
C THR A 124 8.02 -3.01 2.17
N ILE A 125 8.50 -4.22 1.84
CA ILE A 125 7.89 -5.49 2.28
C ILE A 125 7.51 -5.45 3.77
N TYR A 126 6.25 -5.74 4.07
CA TYR A 126 5.72 -5.92 5.42
C TYR A 126 6.37 -7.10 6.14
N THR A 127 6.26 -7.16 7.48
CA THR A 127 6.71 -8.35 8.22
C THR A 127 5.93 -9.59 7.75
N ASN A 128 6.62 -10.69 7.46
CA ASN A 128 6.00 -11.95 7.04
C ASN A 128 6.80 -13.16 7.51
N ALA A 129 6.35 -14.37 7.13
CA ALA A 129 6.97 -15.64 7.49
C ALA A 129 8.50 -15.68 7.30
N ARG A 130 9.05 -15.06 6.25
CA ARG A 130 10.50 -15.07 5.97
C ARG A 130 11.31 -14.31 7.03
N ASP A 131 10.70 -13.40 7.77
CA ASP A 131 11.40 -12.62 8.81
C ASP A 131 11.54 -13.39 10.13
N VAL A 132 10.75 -14.44 10.34
CA VAL A 132 10.68 -15.18 11.62
C VAL A 132 11.01 -16.66 11.48
N ARG A 133 11.01 -17.19 10.27
CA ARG A 133 11.36 -18.59 10.01
C ARG A 133 12.84 -18.80 10.35
N GLU A 134 13.13 -19.84 11.14
CA GLU A 134 14.51 -20.30 11.32
C GLU A 134 15.08 -20.69 9.96
N SER A 135 15.99 -19.84 9.49
CA SER A 135 16.69 -20.04 8.24
C SER A 135 17.76 -21.11 8.42
N THR A 136 17.72 -22.17 7.59
CA THR A 136 18.84 -23.14 7.49
C THR A 136 20.02 -22.59 6.68
N GLY A 137 20.03 -21.27 6.39
CA GLY A 137 21.03 -20.57 5.57
C GLY A 137 21.00 -19.04 5.75
N THR A 138 21.32 -18.26 4.71
CA THR A 138 21.31 -16.79 4.71
C THR A 138 20.15 -16.23 3.87
N ASP A 139 18.91 -16.69 4.08
CA ASP A 139 17.75 -16.19 3.32
C ASP A 139 17.38 -14.76 3.74
N GLU A 140 18.17 -13.80 3.25
CA GLU A 140 18.01 -12.36 3.45
C GLU A 140 17.19 -11.72 2.32
N ARG A 141 16.32 -12.51 1.66
CA ARG A 141 15.65 -12.05 0.43
C ARG A 141 14.69 -10.90 0.69
N ASN A 142 13.89 -10.97 1.76
CA ASN A 142 13.07 -9.83 2.20
C ASN A 142 13.93 -8.58 2.38
N GLU A 143 15.05 -8.72 3.10
CA GLU A 143 15.90 -7.59 3.41
C GLU A 143 16.60 -7.02 2.18
N SER A 144 17.00 -7.86 1.23
CA SER A 144 17.59 -7.44 -0.05
C SER A 144 16.62 -6.59 -0.88
N PHE A 145 15.34 -6.97 -0.92
CA PHE A 145 14.30 -6.19 -1.61
C PHE A 145 13.94 -4.91 -0.84
N ARG A 146 13.86 -4.97 0.50
CA ARG A 146 13.69 -3.76 1.32
C ARG A 146 14.83 -2.78 1.07
N GLN A 147 16.07 -3.25 1.09
CA GLN A 147 17.26 -2.44 0.84
C GLN A 147 17.23 -1.81 -0.55
N ALA A 148 16.91 -2.59 -1.58
CA ALA A 148 16.79 -2.06 -2.94
C ALA A 148 15.74 -0.95 -3.05
N LEU A 149 14.57 -1.09 -2.42
CA LEU A 149 13.56 -0.01 -2.42
C LEU A 149 14.04 1.22 -1.64
N ARG A 150 14.73 1.04 -0.50
CA ARG A 150 15.30 2.15 0.27
C ARG A 150 16.30 2.95 -0.55
N GLU A 151 17.16 2.27 -1.29
CA GLU A 151 18.15 2.91 -2.17
C GLU A 151 17.47 3.66 -3.31
N VAL A 152 16.48 3.05 -3.98
CA VAL A 152 15.72 3.73 -5.05
C VAL A 152 15.06 5.01 -4.54
N VAL A 153 14.41 4.96 -3.38
CA VAL A 153 13.80 6.17 -2.79
C VAL A 153 14.84 7.21 -2.41
N THR A 154 15.99 6.78 -1.85
CA THR A 154 17.07 7.70 -1.44
C THR A 154 17.75 8.37 -2.63
N GLU A 155 17.90 7.66 -3.75
CA GLU A 155 18.50 8.17 -4.99
C GLU A 155 17.51 8.92 -5.88
N CYS A 156 16.21 8.89 -5.54
CA CYS A 156 15.17 9.58 -6.29
C CYS A 156 15.40 11.09 -6.24
N ALA A 157 15.30 11.74 -7.40
CA ALA A 157 15.52 13.19 -7.51
C ALA A 157 14.28 14.03 -7.12
N TYR A 158 13.15 13.39 -6.81
CA TYR A 158 11.88 14.07 -6.53
C TYR A 158 11.62 14.14 -5.02
N ASP A 159 11.46 15.36 -4.51
CA ASP A 159 11.30 15.64 -3.07
C ASP A 159 9.98 15.12 -2.48
N ASN A 160 8.98 14.85 -3.33
CA ASN A 160 7.68 14.31 -2.94
C ASN A 160 7.69 12.78 -2.79
N VAL A 161 8.84 12.11 -2.90
CA VAL A 161 8.95 10.66 -2.71
C VAL A 161 9.40 10.36 -1.29
N HIS A 162 8.60 9.56 -0.58
CA HIS A 162 8.82 9.23 0.82
C HIS A 162 8.90 7.73 1.04
N LEU A 163 9.79 7.29 1.92
CA LEU A 163 9.90 5.89 2.31
C LEU A 163 9.10 5.62 3.59
N ILE A 164 8.29 4.57 3.59
CA ILE A 164 7.69 3.97 4.78
C ILE A 164 8.19 2.54 4.92
N ARG A 165 8.72 2.19 6.10
CA ARG A 165 9.18 0.82 6.35
C ARG A 165 7.96 -0.08 6.58
N GLY A 166 7.82 -1.14 5.80
CA GLY A 166 6.78 -2.15 5.98
C GLY A 166 6.69 -2.70 7.42
N PRO A 167 7.82 -3.01 8.09
CA PRO A 167 7.81 -3.43 9.50
C PRO A 167 7.29 -2.38 10.49
N ASP A 168 7.21 -1.10 10.10
CA ASP A 168 6.58 -0.07 10.95
C ASP A 168 5.05 -0.04 10.81
N VAL A 169 4.51 -0.65 9.74
CA VAL A 169 3.07 -0.74 9.46
C VAL A 169 2.53 -2.09 9.96
N LEU A 170 3.21 -3.18 9.62
CA LEU A 170 2.94 -4.51 10.15
C LEU A 170 4.19 -5.00 10.89
N ALA A 171 4.19 -4.86 12.22
CA ALA A 171 5.39 -5.03 13.05
C ALA A 171 5.65 -6.48 13.50
N THR A 172 4.62 -7.31 13.54
CA THR A 172 4.70 -8.69 14.01
C THR A 172 3.94 -9.61 13.05
N ILE A 173 4.15 -10.91 13.18
CA ILE A 173 3.37 -11.92 12.47
C ILE A 173 2.00 -12.17 13.10
N ASP A 174 1.66 -11.45 14.18
CA ASP A 174 0.37 -11.61 14.84
C ASP A 174 -0.76 -11.20 13.88
N GLY A 175 -1.74 -12.09 13.73
CA GLY A 175 -2.84 -11.89 12.79
C GLY A 175 -2.54 -12.28 11.34
N LEU A 176 -1.35 -12.80 11.01
CA LEU A 176 -1.08 -13.48 9.72
C LEU A 176 -1.62 -14.93 9.72
N SER A 177 -2.85 -15.12 10.18
CA SER A 177 -3.37 -16.45 10.57
C SER A 177 -3.71 -17.37 9.40
N ALA A 178 -3.88 -16.84 8.19
CA ALA A 178 -4.22 -17.64 7.02
C ALA A 178 -3.02 -18.43 6.50
N ASP A 179 -1.88 -17.76 6.32
CA ASP A 179 -0.71 -18.33 5.63
C ASP A 179 0.64 -17.71 6.03
N LEU A 180 0.69 -16.95 7.12
CA LEU A 180 1.89 -16.21 7.58
C LEU A 180 2.37 -15.12 6.61
N ILE A 181 1.54 -14.69 5.66
CA ILE A 181 1.78 -13.57 4.74
C ILE A 181 0.63 -12.57 4.78
N HIS A 182 -0.62 -13.03 4.67
CA HIS A 182 -1.80 -12.18 4.57
C HIS A 182 -2.38 -11.85 5.95
N PRO A 183 -2.49 -10.55 6.32
CA PRO A 183 -3.06 -10.15 7.59
C PRO A 183 -4.59 -10.30 7.59
N ALA A 184 -5.12 -10.92 8.64
CA ALA A 184 -6.54 -10.93 8.94
C ALA A 184 -6.99 -9.60 9.59
N ASP A 185 -8.29 -9.47 9.86
CA ASP A 185 -8.96 -8.25 10.31
C ASP A 185 -8.20 -7.42 11.34
N ASN A 186 -7.81 -8.00 12.49
CA ASN A 186 -7.13 -7.26 13.56
C ASN A 186 -5.77 -6.71 13.12
N ALA A 187 -5.03 -7.46 12.29
CA ALA A 187 -3.75 -7.00 11.75
C ALA A 187 -3.95 -5.90 10.70
N MET A 188 -4.95 -6.03 9.82
CA MET A 188 -5.31 -5.00 8.85
C MET A 188 -5.74 -3.68 9.52
N ILE A 189 -6.56 -3.75 10.58
CA ILE A 189 -6.93 -2.58 11.39
C ILE A 189 -5.69 -1.91 11.98
N ALA A 190 -4.81 -2.68 12.62
CA ALA A 190 -3.59 -2.17 13.23
C ALA A 190 -2.62 -1.57 12.18
N MET A 191 -2.57 -2.13 10.97
CA MET A 191 -1.84 -1.54 9.85
C MET A 191 -2.40 -0.17 9.48
N GLY A 192 -3.73 -0.03 9.37
CA GLY A 192 -4.37 1.25 9.09
C GLY A 192 -4.10 2.30 10.17
N GLU A 193 -4.15 1.91 11.45
CA GLU A 193 -3.80 2.77 12.59
C GLU A 193 -2.36 3.30 12.55
N ARG A 194 -1.43 2.50 12.03
CA ARG A 194 -0.02 2.88 11.93
C ARG A 194 0.25 3.67 10.64
N LEU A 195 -0.44 3.37 9.55
CA LEU A 195 -0.20 4.03 8.27
C LEU A 195 -0.82 5.43 8.22
N ALA A 196 -2.04 5.61 8.71
CA ALA A 196 -2.74 6.91 8.68
C ALA A 196 -1.93 8.09 9.22
N PRO A 197 -1.37 8.07 10.46
CA PRO A 197 -0.61 9.21 10.97
C PRO A 197 0.68 9.50 10.17
N ARG A 198 1.22 8.51 9.46
CA ARG A 198 2.39 8.70 8.59
C ARG A 198 2.00 9.45 7.32
N LEU A 199 0.86 9.10 6.71
CA LEU A 199 0.36 9.79 5.52
C LEU A 199 -0.16 11.19 5.86
N ASP A 200 -0.85 11.35 6.99
CA ASP A 200 -1.33 12.65 7.47
C ASP A 200 -0.18 13.65 7.69
N ALA A 201 0.98 13.18 8.14
CA ALA A 201 2.18 14.02 8.26
C ALA A 201 2.74 14.49 6.91
N LEU A 202 2.52 13.74 5.82
CA LEU A 202 2.95 14.13 4.48
C LEU A 202 1.98 15.12 3.83
N LEU A 203 0.67 14.95 4.08
CA LEU A 203 -0.40 15.83 3.57
C LEU A 203 -0.42 17.24 4.20
N LYS A 204 0.31 17.45 5.31
CA LYS A 204 0.36 18.71 6.05
C LYS A 204 1.57 19.59 5.70
N ASN A 205 2.46 19.12 4.83
CA ASN A 205 3.60 19.88 4.30
C ASN A 205 3.25 20.49 2.94
#